data_AF-A0AAU0WHR6-F1
#
_entry.id   AF-A0AAU0WHR6-F1
#
_cell.length_a   1.000
_cell.length_b   1.000
_cell.length_c   1.000
_cell.angle_alpha   90.00
_cell.angle_beta   90.00
_cell.angle_gamma   90.00
#
_symmetry.space_group_name_H-M   'P 1'
#
loop_
_entity.id
_entity.type
_entity.pdbx_description
1 polymer ?
#
loop_
_entity_poly.entity_id
_entity_poly.type
_entity_poly.pdbx_seq_one_letter_code
_entity_poly.pdbx_strand_id
1 'polypeptide(L)'
;MGDLLDPSHHFARGRSDPVFRTKPQLAAALAARGKEAGFGCRAVVADCAYSVSDDWYLALREAGLAYVVALKPHRGTWARADQPHTPIEAAQALTWRDARRPGDWTAVERHFRDGHTETWWAADARLGGYGPNLPCRLVVATTDPARLPEKATWYLATNLPHPDAPHAMASPHPPADLTEIVRLYGLRPWIEQSYKQIKDELGWADFQVRSDRAIRRHQTLVNCAFSFCWDQWFAPPGPLDATAPDPCPDEGPERGTRHTPPGPTALLAQGLTRHPVLAHPSHHPHPMVASMDGHGSTP
;
A
#
# COMPACT_ATOMS: atom_id res chain seq x y z
N MET A 1 10.97 -19.54 -16.16
CA MET A 1 9.70 -18.78 -16.27
C MET A 1 9.93 -17.33 -15.82
N GLY A 2 10.81 -16.60 -16.52
CA GLY A 2 11.23 -15.24 -16.14
C GLY A 2 11.24 -14.23 -17.31
N ASP A 3 11.10 -14.70 -18.56
CA ASP A 3 11.29 -13.87 -19.75
C ASP A 3 10.01 -13.23 -20.31
N LEU A 4 8.82 -13.53 -19.76
CA LEU A 4 7.55 -13.06 -20.34
C LEU A 4 7.08 -11.68 -19.82
N LEU A 5 7.84 -11.01 -18.95
CA LEU A 5 7.43 -9.76 -18.28
C LEU A 5 8.41 -8.59 -18.44
N ASP A 6 9.40 -8.71 -19.32
CA ASP A 6 10.22 -7.56 -19.72
C ASP A 6 9.71 -6.99 -21.07
N PRO A 7 8.98 -5.86 -21.05
CA PRO A 7 8.43 -5.26 -22.26
C PRO A 7 9.50 -4.62 -23.15
N SER A 8 10.79 -4.70 -22.79
CA SER A 8 11.90 -4.13 -23.56
C SER A 8 11.92 -4.58 -25.02
N HIS A 9 11.46 -5.79 -25.34
CA HIS A 9 11.36 -6.30 -26.71
C HIS A 9 10.39 -5.53 -27.61
N HIS A 10 9.49 -4.70 -27.04
CA HIS A 10 8.62 -3.78 -27.80
C HIS A 10 9.32 -2.47 -28.19
N PHE A 11 10.54 -2.22 -27.72
CA PHE A 11 11.30 -0.99 -27.98
C PHE A 11 12.48 -1.27 -28.91
N ALA A 12 12.72 -0.35 -29.86
CA ALA A 12 13.73 -0.53 -30.91
C ALA A 12 15.15 -0.73 -30.36
N ARG A 13 15.44 -0.16 -29.19
CA ARG A 13 16.74 -0.31 -28.50
C ARG A 13 16.64 -1.08 -27.18
N GLY A 14 15.57 -1.84 -26.96
CA GLY A 14 15.38 -2.57 -25.71
C GLY A 14 15.33 -1.64 -24.51
N ARG A 15 16.03 -2.00 -23.43
CA ARG A 15 16.14 -1.17 -22.23
C ARG A 15 16.90 0.15 -22.42
N SER A 16 17.71 0.23 -23.48
CA SER A 16 18.49 1.43 -23.82
C SER A 16 17.69 2.43 -24.65
N ASP A 17 16.43 2.13 -24.96
CA ASP A 17 15.54 3.05 -25.64
C ASP A 17 15.19 4.23 -24.73
N PRO A 18 15.33 5.49 -25.17
CA PRO A 18 15.04 6.65 -24.33
C PRO A 18 13.59 6.74 -23.88
N VAL A 19 12.66 6.04 -24.55
CA VAL A 19 11.24 5.97 -24.17
C VAL A 19 10.97 4.80 -23.21
N PHE A 20 11.88 3.82 -23.13
CA PHE A 20 11.73 2.72 -22.17
C PHE A 20 11.76 3.27 -20.75
N ARG A 21 10.87 2.73 -19.91
CA ARG A 21 10.79 3.04 -18.49
C ARG A 21 10.77 1.74 -17.71
N THR A 22 11.62 1.67 -16.69
CA THR A 22 11.61 0.54 -15.75
C THR A 22 10.33 0.56 -14.91
N LYS A 23 9.96 -0.57 -14.29
CA LYS A 23 8.82 -0.63 -13.37
C LYS A 23 8.92 0.43 -12.25
N PRO A 24 10.08 0.63 -11.59
CA PRO A 24 10.30 1.76 -10.70
C PRO A 24 9.97 3.11 -11.35
N GLN A 25 10.55 3.44 -12.51
CA GLN A 25 10.29 4.74 -13.14
C GLN A 25 8.80 4.95 -13.48
N LEU A 26 8.10 3.90 -13.92
CA LEU A 26 6.66 3.95 -14.16
C LEU A 26 5.87 4.17 -12.87
N ALA A 27 6.21 3.49 -11.77
CA ALA A 27 5.56 3.65 -10.48
C ALA A 27 5.75 5.08 -9.92
N ALA A 28 6.96 5.64 -10.01
CA ALA A 28 7.24 7.01 -9.58
C ALA A 28 6.44 8.03 -10.42
N ALA A 29 6.41 7.85 -11.75
CA ALA A 29 5.64 8.71 -12.64
C ALA A 29 4.12 8.62 -12.37
N LEU A 30 3.59 7.45 -12.05
CA LEU A 30 2.18 7.28 -11.68
C LEU A 30 1.86 7.97 -10.35
N ALA A 31 2.72 7.85 -9.36
CA ALA A 31 2.55 8.54 -8.08
C ALA A 31 2.62 10.07 -8.24
N ALA A 32 3.54 10.58 -9.07
CA ALA A 32 3.63 12.00 -9.41
C ALA A 32 2.34 12.51 -10.07
N ARG A 33 1.83 11.78 -11.08
CA ARG A 33 0.55 12.10 -11.73
C ARG A 33 -0.63 12.11 -10.76
N GLY A 34 -0.64 11.20 -9.79
CA GLY A 34 -1.67 11.20 -8.74
C GLY A 34 -1.60 12.49 -7.90
N LYS A 35 -0.39 12.90 -7.50
CA LYS A 35 -0.19 14.16 -6.77
C LYS A 35 -0.63 15.38 -7.59
N GLU A 36 -0.28 15.43 -8.88
CA GLU A 36 -0.72 16.49 -9.82
C GLU A 36 -2.25 16.52 -9.99
N ALA A 37 -2.90 15.35 -9.95
CA ALA A 37 -4.35 15.24 -9.98
C ALA A 37 -5.05 15.63 -8.66
N GLY A 38 -4.29 16.06 -7.64
CA GLY A 38 -4.82 16.54 -6.36
C GLY A 38 -4.96 15.47 -5.28
N PHE A 39 -4.50 14.23 -5.51
CA PHE A 39 -4.51 13.21 -4.47
C PHE A 39 -3.48 13.54 -3.39
N GLY A 40 -3.92 13.55 -2.13
CA GLY A 40 -3.03 13.67 -0.98
C GLY A 40 -2.06 12.50 -0.92
N CYS A 41 -0.76 12.77 -0.98
CA CYS A 41 0.29 11.75 -0.91
C CYS A 41 1.27 12.10 0.21
N ARG A 42 1.19 11.40 1.34
CA ARG A 42 2.12 11.60 2.46
C ARG A 42 3.49 10.99 2.18
N ALA A 43 3.50 9.75 1.66
CA ALA A 43 4.70 9.05 1.21
C ALA A 43 4.31 7.85 0.32
N VAL A 44 5.22 7.47 -0.58
CA VAL A 44 5.19 6.18 -1.28
C VAL A 44 5.75 5.10 -0.37
N VAL A 45 5.02 3.99 -0.23
CA VAL A 45 5.42 2.85 0.61
C VAL A 45 5.71 1.64 -0.28
N ALA A 46 6.86 1.00 -0.13
CA ALA A 46 7.26 -0.14 -0.96
C ALA A 46 8.10 -1.18 -0.20
N ASP A 47 8.06 -2.43 -0.68
CA ASP A 47 8.88 -3.52 -0.16
C ASP A 47 10.34 -3.46 -0.66
N CYS A 48 11.16 -4.39 -0.16
CA CYS A 48 12.59 -4.41 -0.44
C CYS A 48 12.95 -4.88 -1.86
N ALA A 49 12.02 -5.45 -2.63
CA ALA A 49 12.25 -5.75 -4.04
C ALA A 49 12.42 -4.47 -4.87
N TYR A 50 11.93 -3.33 -4.38
CA TYR A 50 12.14 -2.01 -4.99
C TYR A 50 13.44 -1.32 -4.54
N SER A 51 14.10 -1.80 -3.49
CA SER A 51 15.32 -1.20 -2.91
C SER A 51 16.65 -1.71 -3.51
N VAL A 52 16.58 -2.44 -4.63
CA VAL A 52 17.72 -3.17 -5.21
C VAL A 52 18.71 -2.24 -5.91
N SER A 53 18.23 -1.16 -6.54
CA SER A 53 19.07 -0.12 -7.16
C SER A 53 18.72 1.27 -6.62
N ASP A 54 19.68 2.18 -6.70
CA ASP A 54 19.49 3.57 -6.28
C ASP A 54 18.60 4.37 -7.25
N ASP A 55 18.42 3.87 -8.49
CA ASP A 55 17.58 4.49 -9.53
C ASP A 55 16.14 4.71 -9.07
N TRP A 56 15.60 3.80 -8.24
CA TRP A 56 14.25 3.94 -7.70
C TRP A 56 14.16 5.12 -6.74
N TYR A 57 15.13 5.26 -5.83
CA TYR A 57 15.19 6.40 -4.92
C TYR A 57 15.40 7.72 -5.65
N LEU A 58 16.22 7.71 -6.71
CA LEU A 58 16.41 8.88 -7.58
C LEU A 58 15.09 9.27 -8.26
N ALA A 59 14.39 8.32 -8.87
CA ALA A 59 13.11 8.58 -9.54
C ALA A 59 12.04 9.16 -8.58
N LEU A 60 11.98 8.68 -7.34
CA LEU A 60 11.07 9.22 -6.32
C LEU A 60 11.45 10.66 -5.91
N ARG A 61 12.74 10.94 -5.76
CA ARG A 61 13.24 12.29 -5.43
C ARG A 61 13.02 13.27 -6.57
N GLU A 62 13.30 12.88 -7.81
CA GLU A 62 13.04 13.67 -9.02
C GLU A 62 11.56 14.00 -9.16
N ALA A 63 10.68 13.07 -8.78
CA ALA A 63 9.23 13.27 -8.72
C ALA A 63 8.76 14.11 -7.50
N GLY A 64 9.66 14.52 -6.60
CA GLY A 64 9.32 15.25 -5.38
C GLY A 64 8.39 14.45 -4.44
N LEU A 65 8.60 13.13 -4.37
CA LEU A 65 7.82 12.21 -3.55
C LEU A 65 8.60 11.81 -2.30
N ALA A 66 7.94 11.92 -1.16
CA ALA A 66 8.41 11.29 0.06
C ALA A 66 8.25 9.78 -0.02
N TYR A 67 9.07 9.02 0.70
CA TYR A 67 9.00 7.56 0.68
C TYR A 67 9.31 6.90 2.02
N VAL A 68 8.77 5.70 2.21
CA VAL A 68 9.14 4.74 3.27
C VAL A 68 9.30 3.38 2.61
N VAL A 69 10.54 2.97 2.34
CA VAL A 69 10.85 1.78 1.55
C VAL A 69 11.61 0.77 2.40
N ALA A 70 11.20 -0.49 2.37
CA ALA A 70 11.90 -1.54 3.10
C ALA A 70 13.27 -1.83 2.48
N LEU A 71 14.24 -2.14 3.32
CA LEU A 71 15.56 -2.63 2.95
C LEU A 71 15.69 -4.11 3.33
N LYS A 72 16.50 -4.85 2.57
CA LYS A 72 16.95 -6.18 3.00
C LYS A 72 17.89 -6.03 4.21
N PRO A 73 17.79 -6.91 5.23
CA PRO A 73 18.61 -6.83 6.44
C PRO A 73 20.11 -6.87 6.14
N HIS A 74 20.52 -7.62 5.11
CA HIS A 74 21.91 -7.80 4.69
C HIS A 74 22.28 -6.96 3.46
N ARG A 75 21.55 -5.88 3.16
CA ARG A 75 21.94 -4.95 2.09
C ARG A 75 23.23 -4.25 2.50
N GLY A 76 24.35 -4.68 1.93
CA GLY A 76 25.64 -4.06 2.16
C GLY A 76 25.68 -2.62 1.66
N THR A 77 26.27 -1.74 2.47
CA THR A 77 26.65 -0.39 2.06
C THR A 77 28.11 -0.15 2.42
N TRP A 78 28.72 0.81 1.76
CA TRP A 78 30.05 1.27 2.17
C TRP A 78 29.95 2.03 3.50
N ALA A 79 30.81 1.67 4.44
CA ALA A 79 30.99 2.32 5.73
C ALA A 79 32.45 2.15 6.17
N ARG A 80 32.88 2.88 7.22
CA ARG A 80 34.19 2.63 7.84
C ARG A 80 34.20 1.25 8.52
N ALA A 81 35.38 0.65 8.65
CA ALA A 81 35.53 -0.72 9.15
C ALA A 81 35.00 -0.94 10.58
N ASP A 82 34.91 0.12 11.40
CA ASP A 82 34.39 0.12 12.76
C ASP A 82 32.89 0.45 12.84
N GLN A 83 32.23 0.65 11.70
CA GLN A 83 30.83 1.05 11.60
C GLN A 83 29.97 -0.09 11.02
N PRO A 84 28.65 -0.07 11.27
CA PRO A 84 27.73 -1.00 10.63
C PRO A 84 27.81 -0.92 9.10
N HIS A 85 27.82 -2.08 8.45
CA HIS A 85 27.83 -2.22 6.99
C HIS A 85 26.47 -2.66 6.42
N THR A 86 25.57 -3.15 7.28
CA THR A 86 24.22 -3.59 6.90
C THR A 86 23.13 -3.04 7.83
N PRO A 87 21.85 -2.99 7.39
CA PRO A 87 20.75 -2.56 8.26
C PRO A 87 20.61 -3.36 9.56
N ILE A 88 20.85 -4.68 9.53
CA ILE A 88 20.78 -5.50 10.75
C ILE A 88 21.91 -5.18 11.72
N GLU A 89 23.14 -4.97 11.25
CA GLU A 89 24.25 -4.52 12.11
C GLU A 89 23.98 -3.13 12.69
N ALA A 90 23.36 -2.24 11.90
CA ALA A 90 23.00 -0.91 12.36
C ALA A 90 21.94 -0.96 13.48
N ALA A 91 21.01 -1.91 13.39
CA ALA A 91 20.04 -2.16 14.46
C ALA A 91 20.71 -2.78 15.70
N GLN A 92 21.64 -3.71 15.52
CA GLN A 92 22.37 -4.35 16.63
C GLN A 92 23.29 -3.37 17.38
N ALA A 93 23.72 -2.29 16.74
CA ALA A 93 24.51 -1.23 17.36
C ALA A 93 23.66 -0.28 18.24
N LEU A 94 22.32 -0.36 18.19
CA LEU A 94 21.44 0.44 19.03
C LEU A 94 21.42 -0.08 20.47
N THR A 95 21.35 0.85 21.41
CA THR A 95 21.29 0.55 22.84
C THR A 95 19.90 0.04 23.19
N TRP A 96 19.83 -1.21 23.68
CA TRP A 96 18.64 -1.80 24.27
C TRP A 96 19.01 -2.49 25.59
N ARG A 97 18.18 -2.31 26.62
CA ARG A 97 18.31 -3.07 27.88
C ARG A 97 17.06 -3.90 28.16
N ASP A 98 15.93 -3.21 28.34
CA ASP A 98 14.64 -3.81 28.63
C ASP A 98 13.51 -2.79 28.36
N ALA A 99 12.25 -3.23 28.38
CA ALA A 99 11.10 -2.36 28.09
C ALA A 99 10.96 -1.15 29.03
N ARG A 100 11.53 -1.20 30.25
CA ARG A 100 11.50 -0.06 31.20
C ARG A 100 12.66 0.90 30.97
N ARG A 101 13.73 0.45 30.30
CA ARG A 101 14.93 1.23 29.96
C ARG A 101 15.30 0.94 28.50
N PRO A 102 14.52 1.49 27.56
CA PRO A 102 14.60 1.06 26.16
C PRO A 102 15.80 1.60 25.40
N GLY A 103 16.57 2.53 26.00
CA GLY A 103 17.76 3.10 25.36
C GLY A 103 17.37 3.93 24.14
N ASP A 104 17.86 3.55 22.97
CA ASP A 104 17.60 4.25 21.70
C ASP A 104 16.20 3.96 21.13
N TRP A 105 15.49 2.98 21.68
CA TRP A 105 14.20 2.51 21.17
C TRP A 105 13.02 3.27 21.79
N THR A 106 12.03 3.56 20.96
CA THR A 106 10.76 4.18 21.35
C THR A 106 9.64 3.17 21.14
N ALA A 107 8.76 3.02 22.14
CA ALA A 107 7.56 2.19 22.01
C ALA A 107 6.56 2.85 21.03
N VAL A 108 6.02 2.06 20.11
CA VAL A 108 5.03 2.46 19.12
C VAL A 108 3.84 1.53 19.21
N GLU A 109 2.66 2.06 19.49
CA GLU A 109 1.42 1.28 19.50
C GLU A 109 0.86 1.13 18.09
N ARG A 110 0.63 -0.12 17.67
CA ARG A 110 0.02 -0.45 16.39
C ARG A 110 -1.40 -0.96 16.62
N HIS A 111 -2.32 -0.48 15.80
CA HIS A 111 -3.72 -0.87 15.82
C HIS A 111 -4.02 -1.72 14.58
N PHE A 112 -4.71 -2.83 14.80
CA PHE A 112 -5.09 -3.77 13.76
C PHE A 112 -6.60 -3.75 13.53
N ARG A 113 -7.01 -4.29 12.39
CA ARG A 113 -8.40 -4.20 11.93
C ARG A 113 -9.38 -4.93 12.87
N ASP A 114 -8.97 -6.07 13.38
CA ASP A 114 -9.70 -6.89 14.36
C ASP A 114 -9.72 -6.30 15.77
N GLY A 115 -9.22 -5.06 15.94
CA GLY A 115 -9.30 -4.29 17.18
C GLY A 115 -8.20 -4.59 18.18
N HIS A 116 -7.30 -5.54 17.91
CA HIS A 116 -6.16 -5.76 18.79
C HIS A 116 -5.10 -4.66 18.59
N THR A 117 -4.34 -4.43 19.65
CA THR A 117 -3.17 -3.55 19.64
C THR A 117 -1.92 -4.35 19.94
N GLU A 118 -0.81 -3.98 19.29
CA GLU A 118 0.51 -4.51 19.60
C GLU A 118 1.47 -3.37 19.89
N THR A 119 2.33 -3.55 20.89
CA THR A 119 3.48 -2.67 21.10
C THR A 119 4.63 -3.14 20.24
N TRP A 120 5.05 -2.28 19.33
CA TRP A 120 6.29 -2.39 18.58
C TRP A 120 7.32 -1.41 19.15
N TRP A 121 8.57 -1.59 18.76
CA TRP A 121 9.68 -0.71 19.12
C TRP A 121 10.30 -0.16 17.85
N ALA A 122 10.56 1.14 17.81
CA ALA A 122 11.18 1.79 16.68
C ALA A 122 12.37 2.67 17.08
N ALA A 123 13.35 2.81 16.19
CA ALA A 123 14.54 3.62 16.41
C ALA A 123 15.13 4.12 15.09
N ASP A 124 15.78 5.28 15.12
CA ASP A 124 16.64 5.76 14.04
C ASP A 124 18.04 5.15 14.18
N ALA A 125 18.48 4.43 13.15
CA ALA A 125 19.81 3.83 13.08
C ALA A 125 20.75 4.62 12.15
N ARG A 126 22.05 4.42 12.33
CA ARG A 126 23.10 5.00 11.50
C ARG A 126 23.74 3.90 10.66
N LEU A 127 23.76 4.11 9.35
CA LEU A 127 24.31 3.17 8.38
C LEU A 127 24.74 3.97 7.15
N GLY A 128 25.97 3.82 6.63
CA GLY A 128 26.54 4.62 5.52
C GLY A 128 25.56 5.46 4.68
N GLY A 129 25.56 6.78 4.91
CA GLY A 129 24.68 7.75 4.22
C GLY A 129 23.27 7.94 4.85
N TYR A 130 22.87 7.08 5.79
CA TYR A 130 21.62 7.14 6.55
C TYR A 130 21.86 7.59 8.00
N GLY A 131 20.95 8.42 8.52
CA GLY A 131 20.91 8.77 9.94
C GLY A 131 19.87 9.84 10.26
N PRO A 132 19.57 10.06 11.55
CA PRO A 132 18.49 10.96 11.98
C PRO A 132 18.69 12.42 11.54
N ASN A 133 19.95 12.86 11.41
CA ASN A 133 20.31 14.21 10.99
C ASN A 133 20.62 14.34 9.49
N LEU A 134 20.51 13.25 8.73
CA LEU A 134 20.78 13.22 7.29
C LEU A 134 19.47 13.28 6.48
N PRO A 135 19.52 13.70 5.20
CA PRO A 135 18.34 13.75 4.33
C PRO A 135 17.67 12.39 4.11
N CYS A 136 18.35 11.29 4.44
CA CYS A 136 17.79 9.95 4.44
C CYS A 136 18.03 9.29 5.79
N ARG A 137 16.98 8.70 6.33
CA ARG A 137 16.99 7.98 7.61
C ARG A 137 16.89 6.50 7.37
N LEU A 138 17.48 5.74 8.28
CA LEU A 138 17.22 4.32 8.46
C LEU A 138 16.40 4.19 9.73
N VAL A 139 15.12 3.86 9.61
CA VAL A 139 14.26 3.55 10.75
C VAL A 139 14.16 2.03 10.88
N VAL A 140 14.41 1.52 12.07
CA VAL A 140 14.22 0.11 12.41
C VAL A 140 12.96 0.00 13.26
N ALA A 141 12.08 -0.94 12.94
CA ALA A 141 10.88 -1.21 13.73
C ALA A 141 10.72 -2.72 13.96
N THR A 142 10.49 -3.15 15.20
CA THR A 142 10.47 -4.57 15.56
C THR A 142 9.56 -4.86 16.75
N THR A 143 9.12 -6.11 16.91
CA THR A 143 8.46 -6.56 18.15
C THR A 143 9.45 -6.89 19.26
N ASP A 144 10.73 -7.17 18.94
CA ASP A 144 11.75 -7.54 19.91
C ASP A 144 13.13 -6.95 19.53
N PRO A 145 13.53 -5.81 20.13
CA PRO A 145 14.82 -5.18 19.90
C PRO A 145 16.04 -6.05 20.22
N ALA A 146 15.91 -7.02 21.14
CA ALA A 146 17.02 -7.89 21.53
C ALA A 146 17.27 -8.99 20.50
N ARG A 147 16.21 -9.50 19.86
CA ARG A 147 16.30 -10.65 18.94
C ARG A 147 16.19 -10.28 17.47
N LEU A 148 15.57 -9.15 17.14
CA LEU A 148 15.33 -8.69 15.77
C LEU A 148 14.75 -9.82 14.87
N PRO A 149 13.59 -10.42 15.24
CA PRO A 149 13.01 -11.53 14.50
C PRO A 149 12.73 -11.15 13.05
N GLU A 150 13.16 -12.00 12.11
CA GLU A 150 13.13 -11.71 10.66
C GLU A 150 11.73 -11.29 10.15
N LYS A 151 10.68 -12.00 10.56
CA LYS A 151 9.31 -11.74 10.11
C LYS A 151 8.62 -10.56 10.80
N ALA A 152 9.21 -10.06 11.89
CA ALA A 152 8.67 -8.98 12.71
C ALA A 152 9.71 -7.89 12.96
N THR A 153 10.63 -7.69 12.01
CA THR A 153 11.60 -6.59 12.00
C THR A 153 11.62 -5.95 10.63
N TRP A 154 11.45 -4.63 10.60
CA TRP A 154 11.46 -3.80 9.42
C TRP A 154 12.67 -2.88 9.45
N TYR A 155 13.36 -2.79 8.32
CA TYR A 155 14.44 -1.84 8.09
C TYR A 155 13.96 -0.88 7.00
N LEU A 156 13.75 0.39 7.33
CA LEU A 156 13.01 1.32 6.49
C LEU A 156 13.90 2.51 6.11
N ALA A 157 14.13 2.69 4.81
CA ALA A 157 14.72 3.90 4.26
C ALA A 157 13.64 4.95 4.05
N THR A 158 13.86 6.17 4.52
CA THR A 158 12.93 7.30 4.28
C THR A 158 13.66 8.61 4.08
N ASN A 159 13.11 9.49 3.23
CA ASN A 159 13.52 10.89 3.08
C ASN A 159 12.61 11.86 3.85
N LEU A 160 11.74 11.35 4.73
CA LEU A 160 10.98 12.16 5.67
C LEU A 160 11.90 12.60 6.81
N PRO A 161 12.12 13.90 7.03
CA PRO A 161 13.10 14.34 8.01
C PRO A 161 12.67 13.96 9.43
N HIS A 162 13.64 13.73 10.30
CA HIS A 162 13.38 13.60 11.73
C HIS A 162 12.86 14.95 12.27
N PRO A 163 11.89 14.98 13.20
CA PRO A 163 11.33 16.23 13.73
C PRO A 163 12.40 17.19 14.25
N ASP A 164 13.42 16.66 14.94
CA ASP A 164 14.53 17.42 15.51
C ASP A 164 15.73 17.59 14.56
N ALA A 165 15.63 17.17 13.29
CA ALA A 165 16.76 17.30 12.36
C ALA A 165 17.01 18.77 12.00
N PRO A 166 18.27 19.25 11.97
CA PRO A 166 18.60 20.63 11.60
C PRO A 166 18.09 21.04 10.21
N HIS A 167 17.98 20.08 9.28
CA HIS A 167 17.52 20.32 7.92
C HIS A 167 15.99 20.19 7.75
N ALA A 168 15.23 19.87 8.81
CA ALA A 168 13.79 19.62 8.71
C ALA A 168 13.01 20.83 8.17
N MET A 169 13.40 22.06 8.55
CA MET A 169 12.76 23.29 8.07
C MET A 169 13.03 23.59 6.59
N ALA A 170 14.15 23.11 6.04
CA ALA A 170 14.51 23.30 4.64
C ALA A 170 14.08 22.12 3.75
N SER A 171 13.53 21.06 4.34
CA SER A 171 13.06 19.88 3.62
C SER A 171 11.80 20.20 2.81
N PRO A 172 11.65 19.67 1.58
CA PRO A 172 10.41 19.76 0.81
C PRO A 172 9.27 18.90 1.41
N HIS A 173 9.58 18.07 2.40
CA HIS A 173 8.63 17.15 3.05
C HIS A 173 8.48 17.47 4.53
N PRO A 174 7.25 17.51 5.07
CA PRO A 174 7.02 17.64 6.50
C PRO A 174 7.72 16.52 7.29
N PRO A 175 8.27 16.81 8.48
CA PRO A 175 8.91 15.81 9.32
C PRO A 175 7.96 14.70 9.73
N ALA A 176 8.51 13.53 10.04
CA ALA A 176 7.77 12.35 10.49
C ALA A 176 8.47 11.73 11.70
N ASP A 177 7.75 11.53 12.79
CA ASP A 177 8.26 10.77 13.93
C ASP A 177 8.25 9.25 13.66
N LEU A 178 8.81 8.48 14.58
CA LEU A 178 8.89 7.02 14.46
C LEU A 178 7.51 6.37 14.35
N THR A 179 6.52 6.89 15.09
CA THR A 179 5.13 6.39 15.07
C THR A 179 4.52 6.55 13.68
N GLU A 180 4.70 7.71 13.03
CA GLU A 180 4.20 7.96 11.69
C GLU A 180 4.90 7.06 10.66
N ILE A 181 6.23 6.89 10.74
CA ILE A 181 6.96 6.00 9.82
C ILE A 181 6.47 4.55 9.92
N VAL A 182 6.30 4.04 11.14
CA VAL A 182 5.76 2.69 11.41
C VAL A 182 4.32 2.57 10.90
N ARG A 183 3.48 3.59 11.12
CA ARG A 183 2.11 3.63 10.62
C ARG A 183 2.06 3.62 9.10
N LEU A 184 2.86 4.47 8.43
CA LEU A 184 2.94 4.55 6.97
C LEU A 184 3.33 3.19 6.38
N TYR A 185 4.41 2.58 6.89
CA TYR A 185 4.81 1.26 6.39
C TYR A 185 3.81 0.16 6.74
N GLY A 186 3.13 0.27 7.89
CA GLY A 186 2.04 -0.61 8.29
C GLY A 186 0.84 -0.62 7.33
N LEU A 187 0.71 0.39 6.45
CA LEU A 187 -0.29 0.40 5.38
C LEU A 187 0.09 -0.48 4.19
N ARG A 188 1.36 -0.89 4.06
CA ARG A 188 1.85 -1.68 2.90
C ARG A 188 0.97 -2.90 2.59
N PRO A 189 0.54 -3.75 3.55
CA PRO A 189 -0.25 -4.95 3.25
C PRO A 189 -1.60 -4.64 2.57
N TRP A 190 -2.12 -3.41 2.68
CA TRP A 190 -3.36 -3.05 2.01
C TRP A 190 -3.27 -3.15 0.49
N ILE A 191 -2.08 -2.98 -0.12
CA ILE A 191 -1.95 -3.16 -1.58
C ILE A 191 -2.28 -4.59 -2.01
N GLU A 192 -1.86 -5.58 -1.21
CA GLU A 192 -2.14 -6.99 -1.47
C GLU A 192 -3.63 -7.29 -1.29
N GLN A 193 -4.25 -6.70 -0.26
CA GLN A 193 -5.69 -6.80 -0.04
C GLN A 193 -6.48 -6.16 -1.19
N SER A 194 -6.11 -4.96 -1.63
CA SER A 194 -6.75 -4.27 -2.76
C SER A 194 -6.64 -5.08 -4.04
N TYR A 195 -5.49 -5.73 -4.30
CA TYR A 195 -5.35 -6.59 -5.46
C TYR A 195 -6.27 -7.81 -5.42
N LYS A 196 -6.52 -8.41 -4.26
CA LYS A 196 -7.51 -9.50 -4.13
C LYS A 196 -8.91 -8.99 -4.45
N GLN A 197 -9.31 -7.85 -3.88
CA GLN A 197 -10.63 -7.27 -4.11
C GLN A 197 -10.84 -6.89 -5.60
N ILE A 198 -9.85 -6.28 -6.23
CA ILE A 198 -9.88 -5.95 -7.66
C ILE A 198 -10.03 -7.22 -8.52
N LYS A 199 -9.28 -8.28 -8.18
CA LYS A 199 -9.27 -9.55 -8.91
C LYS A 199 -10.56 -10.32 -8.76
N ASP A 200 -10.94 -10.59 -7.52
CA ASP A 200 -11.90 -11.62 -7.18
C ASP A 200 -13.32 -11.04 -7.04
N GLU A 201 -13.45 -9.81 -6.52
CA GLU A 201 -14.77 -9.21 -6.23
C GLU A 201 -15.23 -8.26 -7.35
N LEU A 202 -14.31 -7.52 -7.96
CA LEU A 202 -14.64 -6.51 -8.98
C LEU A 202 -14.45 -7.02 -10.42
N GLY A 203 -14.27 -8.33 -10.59
CA GLY A 203 -14.32 -9.00 -11.89
C GLY A 203 -13.11 -8.73 -12.79
N TRP A 204 -11.94 -8.36 -12.24
CA TRP A 204 -10.72 -8.36 -13.05
C TRP A 204 -10.31 -9.77 -13.46
N ALA A 205 -10.61 -10.82 -12.69
CA ALA A 205 -10.37 -12.20 -13.10
C ALA A 205 -11.38 -12.71 -14.15
N ASP A 206 -12.59 -12.14 -14.19
CA ASP A 206 -13.71 -12.63 -15.01
C ASP A 206 -13.81 -11.96 -16.39
N PHE A 207 -12.79 -11.21 -16.82
CA PHE A 207 -12.84 -10.51 -18.10
C PHE A 207 -12.83 -11.50 -19.28
N GLN A 208 -13.82 -11.36 -20.18
CA GLN A 208 -13.91 -12.18 -21.39
C GLN A 208 -13.37 -11.48 -22.64
N VAL A 209 -12.88 -10.25 -22.49
CA VAL A 209 -12.38 -9.43 -23.61
C VAL A 209 -11.02 -9.94 -24.11
N ARG A 210 -10.77 -9.80 -25.42
CA ARG A 210 -9.57 -10.32 -26.09
C ARG A 210 -8.68 -9.27 -26.74
N SER A 211 -9.21 -8.08 -27.03
CA SER A 211 -8.39 -7.01 -27.61
C SER A 211 -7.69 -6.19 -26.53
N ASP A 212 -6.46 -5.77 -26.82
CA ASP A 212 -5.66 -4.92 -25.93
C ASP A 212 -6.44 -3.68 -25.44
N ARG A 213 -7.12 -2.99 -26.36
CA ARG A 213 -7.96 -1.82 -26.02
C ARG A 213 -9.07 -2.17 -25.03
N ALA A 214 -9.75 -3.30 -25.24
CA ALA A 214 -10.83 -3.72 -24.35
C ALA A 214 -10.29 -4.11 -22.97
N ILE A 215 -9.14 -4.78 -22.89
CA ILE A 215 -8.47 -5.13 -21.63
C ILE A 215 -8.13 -3.87 -20.82
N ARG A 216 -7.50 -2.86 -21.43
CA ARG A 216 -7.16 -1.60 -20.74
C ARG A 216 -8.40 -0.84 -20.26
N ARG A 217 -9.48 -0.84 -21.05
CA ARG A 217 -10.76 -0.23 -20.65
C ARG A 217 -11.37 -0.95 -19.46
N HIS A 218 -11.42 -2.29 -19.50
CA HIS A 218 -11.91 -3.10 -18.37
C HIS A 218 -11.10 -2.81 -17.11
N GLN A 219 -9.77 -2.80 -17.20
CA GLN A 219 -8.89 -2.46 -16.08
C GLN A 219 -9.21 -1.10 -15.47
N THR A 220 -9.46 -0.10 -16.32
CA THR A 220 -9.81 1.26 -15.88
C THR A 220 -11.13 1.26 -15.13
N LEU A 221 -12.17 0.60 -15.66
CA LEU A 221 -13.49 0.53 -15.03
C LEU A 221 -13.43 -0.18 -13.67
N VAL A 222 -12.73 -1.31 -13.58
CA VAL A 222 -12.55 -2.04 -12.32
C VAL A 222 -11.83 -1.18 -11.28
N ASN A 223 -10.77 -0.46 -11.67
CA ASN A 223 -10.07 0.44 -10.76
C ASN A 223 -10.92 1.64 -10.32
N CYS A 224 -11.78 2.17 -11.21
CA CYS A 224 -12.75 3.21 -10.85
C CYS A 224 -13.78 2.69 -9.85
N ALA A 225 -14.33 1.49 -10.08
CA ALA A 225 -15.27 0.84 -9.16
C ALA A 225 -14.60 0.60 -7.79
N PHE A 226 -13.36 0.10 -7.78
CA PHE A 226 -12.59 -0.05 -6.55
C PHE A 226 -12.42 1.27 -5.79
N SER A 227 -12.01 2.32 -6.50
CA SER A 227 -11.78 3.64 -5.89
C SER A 227 -13.08 4.22 -5.32
N PHE A 228 -14.22 4.01 -6.00
CA PHE A 228 -15.53 4.39 -5.49
C PHE A 228 -15.91 3.60 -4.22
N CYS A 229 -15.81 2.26 -4.25
CA CYS A 229 -16.12 1.45 -3.07
C CYS A 229 -15.22 1.79 -1.88
N TRP A 230 -13.95 2.11 -2.14
CA TRP A 230 -13.00 2.53 -1.13
C TRP A 230 -13.35 3.89 -0.54
N ASP A 231 -13.71 4.88 -1.36
CA ASP A 231 -14.15 6.19 -0.90
C ASP A 231 -15.42 6.09 -0.03
N GLN A 232 -16.42 5.33 -0.49
CA GLN A 232 -17.66 5.11 0.24
C GLN A 232 -17.48 4.32 1.54
N TRP A 233 -16.43 3.51 1.65
CA TRP A 233 -16.08 2.81 2.90
C TRP A 233 -15.76 3.77 4.04
N PHE A 234 -15.04 4.85 3.75
CA PHE A 234 -14.61 5.83 4.75
C PHE A 234 -15.59 6.98 4.91
N ALA A 235 -16.53 7.14 3.98
CA ALA A 235 -17.59 8.12 4.10
C ALA A 235 -18.51 7.75 5.28
N PRO A 236 -18.68 8.62 6.29
CA PRO A 236 -19.75 8.40 7.26
C PRO A 236 -21.10 8.39 6.52
N PRO A 237 -22.05 7.53 6.89
CA PRO A 237 -23.35 7.49 6.25
C PRO A 237 -23.99 8.88 6.31
N GLY A 238 -24.25 9.46 5.14
CA GLY A 238 -24.99 10.71 5.04
C GLY A 238 -26.45 10.54 5.46
N PRO A 239 -27.20 11.63 5.68
CA PRO A 239 -28.65 11.54 5.90
C PRO A 239 -29.30 10.82 4.71
N LEU A 240 -30.15 9.83 5.00
CA LEU A 240 -30.94 9.17 3.96
C LEU A 240 -31.84 10.20 3.27
N ASP A 241 -31.79 10.25 1.95
CA ASP A 241 -32.69 11.10 1.17
C ASP A 241 -34.06 10.41 1.09
N ALA A 242 -34.92 10.71 2.06
CA ALA A 242 -36.30 10.21 2.11
C ALA A 242 -37.21 10.83 1.04
N THR A 243 -36.71 11.76 0.21
CA THR A 243 -37.49 12.40 -0.86
C THR A 243 -37.25 11.79 -2.24
N ALA A 244 -36.30 10.86 -2.35
CA ALA A 244 -36.00 10.21 -3.61
C ALA A 244 -37.14 9.24 -4.00
N PRO A 245 -37.66 9.31 -5.24
CA PRO A 245 -38.71 8.41 -5.70
C PRO A 245 -38.21 6.97 -5.80
N ASP A 246 -39.09 6.01 -5.49
CA ASP A 246 -38.81 4.58 -5.66
C ASP A 246 -38.40 4.28 -7.12
N PRO A 247 -37.35 3.48 -7.35
CA PRO A 247 -36.98 3.07 -8.71
C PRO A 247 -38.15 2.29 -9.31
N CYS A 248 -38.67 2.79 -10.44
CA CYS A 248 -39.73 2.14 -11.18
C CYS A 248 -39.27 0.72 -11.59
N PRO A 249 -40.11 -0.33 -11.40
CA PRO A 249 -39.77 -1.66 -11.88
C PRO A 249 -39.54 -1.61 -13.40
N ASP A 250 -38.33 -1.96 -13.84
CA ASP A 250 -38.06 -2.15 -15.26
C ASP A 250 -38.67 -3.50 -15.68
N GLU A 251 -39.84 -3.47 -16.31
CA GLU A 251 -40.53 -4.67 -16.82
C GLU A 251 -39.96 -5.17 -18.16
N GLY A 252 -38.83 -4.63 -18.62
CA GLY A 252 -38.17 -5.09 -19.84
C GLY A 252 -37.54 -6.48 -19.68
N PRO A 253 -37.74 -7.43 -20.62
CA PRO A 253 -37.07 -8.72 -20.57
C PRO A 253 -35.55 -8.56 -20.76
N GLU A 254 -34.76 -9.04 -19.78
CA GLU A 254 -33.30 -9.16 -19.88
C GLU A 254 -32.91 -9.96 -21.13
N ARG A 255 -32.05 -9.37 -21.98
CA ARG A 255 -31.57 -10.02 -23.19
C ARG A 255 -30.33 -10.86 -22.86
N GLY A 256 -30.52 -12.14 -22.59
CA GLY A 256 -29.43 -13.10 -22.38
C GLY A 256 -29.90 -14.47 -21.87
N THR A 257 -29.28 -15.56 -22.33
CA THR A 257 -29.56 -16.91 -21.86
C THR A 257 -29.12 -17.10 -20.41
N ARG A 258 -30.05 -17.47 -19.52
CA ARG A 258 -29.77 -17.84 -18.13
C ARG A 258 -28.97 -19.13 -18.08
N HIS A 259 -27.71 -19.04 -17.71
CA HIS A 259 -26.94 -20.17 -17.21
C HIS A 259 -26.66 -19.89 -15.74
N THR A 260 -27.27 -20.69 -14.85
CA THR A 260 -27.07 -20.61 -13.41
C THR A 260 -26.08 -21.71 -13.01
N PRO A 261 -24.81 -21.41 -12.72
CA PRO A 261 -23.93 -22.38 -12.08
C PRO A 261 -24.40 -22.60 -10.63
N PRO A 262 -24.15 -23.79 -10.03
CA PRO A 262 -24.42 -23.99 -8.62
C PRO A 262 -23.54 -23.05 -7.78
N GLY A 263 -24.17 -22.11 -7.06
CA GLY A 263 -23.48 -21.10 -6.26
C GLY A 263 -22.95 -21.66 -4.93
N PRO A 264 -21.84 -21.13 -4.40
CA PRO A 264 -21.41 -21.40 -3.03
C PRO A 264 -22.43 -20.84 -2.03
N THR A 265 -22.68 -21.60 -0.97
CA THR A 265 -23.64 -21.32 0.09
C THR A 265 -23.11 -20.23 1.03
N ALA A 266 -23.09 -18.99 0.58
CA ALA A 266 -22.96 -17.82 1.45
C ALA A 266 -24.10 -16.86 1.09
N LEU A 267 -25.02 -16.69 2.04
CA LEU A 267 -26.24 -15.91 1.88
C LEU A 267 -25.87 -14.41 1.80
N LEU A 268 -25.62 -13.93 0.58
CA LEU A 268 -25.43 -12.52 0.28
C LEU A 268 -26.81 -11.84 0.30
N ALA A 269 -26.99 -10.91 1.24
CA ALA A 269 -28.22 -10.15 1.51
C ALA A 269 -29.39 -10.96 2.12
N GLN A 270 -29.78 -10.62 3.35
CA GLN A 270 -31.15 -10.88 3.79
C GLN A 270 -32.06 -9.84 3.13
N GLY A 271 -32.86 -10.29 2.16
CA GLY A 271 -33.79 -9.43 1.43
C GLY A 271 -33.90 -9.91 -0.01
N LEU A 272 -34.77 -10.90 -0.23
CA LEU A 272 -35.09 -11.41 -1.57
C LEU A 272 -35.65 -10.29 -2.45
N THR A 273 -34.93 -9.94 -3.52
CA THR A 273 -35.55 -9.66 -4.83
C THR A 273 -34.73 -10.33 -5.92
N ARG A 274 -35.40 -11.12 -6.78
CA ARG A 274 -34.84 -12.05 -7.78
C ARG A 274 -34.14 -11.38 -8.98
N HIS A 275 -33.72 -10.13 -8.88
CA HIS A 275 -33.16 -9.35 -9.99
C HIS A 275 -32.05 -8.39 -9.51
N PRO A 276 -31.03 -8.08 -10.33
CA PRO A 276 -30.09 -7.00 -10.03
C PRO A 276 -30.84 -5.67 -10.12
N VAL A 277 -31.15 -5.06 -8.98
CA VAL A 277 -31.75 -3.73 -8.91
C VAL A 277 -30.66 -2.71 -8.55
N LEU A 278 -30.67 -1.55 -9.18
CA LEU A 278 -29.85 -0.41 -8.78
C LEU A 278 -30.12 -0.07 -7.31
N ALA A 279 -29.06 0.18 -6.53
CA ALA A 279 -29.20 0.53 -5.12
C ALA A 279 -30.12 1.75 -4.94
N HIS A 280 -31.17 1.58 -4.12
CA HIS A 280 -32.13 2.64 -3.84
C HIS A 280 -31.49 3.71 -2.93
N PRO A 281 -31.69 5.01 -3.19
CA PRO A 281 -31.18 6.10 -2.34
C PRO A 281 -31.66 6.11 -0.88
N SER A 282 -32.67 5.29 -0.53
CA SER A 282 -33.17 5.10 0.85
C SER A 282 -32.44 3.99 1.60
N HIS A 283 -31.54 3.27 0.94
CA HIS A 283 -30.70 2.24 1.53
C HIS A 283 -29.24 2.60 1.34
N HIS A 284 -28.46 2.64 2.41
CA HIS A 284 -27.02 2.68 2.27
C HIS A 284 -26.59 1.37 1.59
N PRO A 285 -25.93 1.42 0.41
CA PRO A 285 -25.27 0.24 -0.08
C PRO A 285 -24.26 -0.14 1.00
N HIS A 286 -24.38 -1.35 1.58
CA HIS A 286 -23.26 -1.90 2.33
C HIS A 286 -22.09 -1.91 1.35
N PRO A 287 -21.01 -1.15 1.60
CA PRO A 287 -19.89 -1.17 0.70
C PRO A 287 -19.42 -2.63 0.63
N MET A 288 -19.20 -3.14 -0.57
CA MET A 288 -18.86 -4.55 -0.85
C MET A 288 -17.69 -5.07 0.00
N VAL A 289 -16.88 -4.16 0.53
CA VAL A 289 -15.77 -4.40 1.44
C VAL A 289 -16.23 -4.86 2.86
N ALA A 290 -17.51 -4.70 3.24
CA ALA A 290 -18.06 -4.96 4.59
C ALA A 290 -18.66 -6.34 4.72
N SER A 291 -19.07 -6.96 3.62
CA SER A 291 -19.64 -8.31 3.69
C SER A 291 -18.60 -9.39 3.99
N MET A 292 -17.34 -9.02 4.20
CA MET A 292 -16.22 -9.94 4.41
C MET A 292 -15.77 -10.06 5.89
N ASP A 293 -16.36 -9.30 6.82
CA ASP A 293 -16.03 -9.43 8.25
C ASP A 293 -16.59 -10.73 8.88
N GLY A 294 -17.40 -11.49 8.15
CA GLY A 294 -18.03 -12.73 8.62
C GLY A 294 -17.26 -14.03 8.35
N HIS A 295 -16.08 -13.99 7.73
CA HIS A 295 -15.28 -15.20 7.43
C HIS A 295 -13.95 -15.18 8.19
N GLY A 296 -14.04 -14.97 9.51
CA GLY A 296 -13.00 -15.41 10.43
C GLY A 296 -13.02 -16.93 10.50
N SER A 297 -11.85 -17.56 10.32
CA SER A 297 -11.65 -18.97 10.59
C SER A 297 -12.04 -19.27 12.05
N THR A 298 -13.13 -20.00 12.26
CA THR A 298 -13.34 -20.78 13.48
C THR A 298 -12.23 -21.84 13.61
N PRO A 299 -11.85 -22.21 14.85
CA PRO A 299 -10.51 -22.67 15.25
C PRO A 299 -9.99 -23.92 14.54
#